data_AF-A0A848XM72-F1
#
_entry.id   AF-A0A848XM72-F1
#
_cell.length_a   1.000
_cell.length_b   1.000
_cell.length_c   1.000
_cell.angle_alpha   90.00
_cell.angle_beta   90.00
_cell.angle_gamma   90.00
#
_symmetry.space_group_name_H-M   'P 1'
#
loop_
_entity.id
_entity.type
_entity.pdbx_description
1 polymer ?
#
loop_
_entity_poly.entity_id
_entity_poly.type
_entity_poly.pdbx_seq_one_letter_code
_entity_poly.pdbx_strand_id
1 'polypeptide(L)'
;ERLRILRELESDLEELSRRLEADGLDPVEARRRAIEALVPAGTVLRDLAAVHTPLYRRFTSHISDTRLRAIERSALAVTACAVVVAETLVLIRVDLLGQSSPFLWPVLALSGLLVAVVLTTAFQIWIKADPPEPRRPGLTPILLVGAAVLVVGIGGAFVDFIRLAAALETMPDPTGQLQLTTFVSISALLSVSLLVALGAGLSWFLLSQWLSFHAGARAQLLGVPSHHPPRKRSVAP
;
A
#
# COMPACT_ATOMS: atom_id res chain seq x y z
N GLU A 1 -1.13 -18.81 15.30
CA GLU A 1 0.14 -18.46 15.97
C GLU A 1 -0.05 -18.11 17.45
N ARG A 2 -0.80 -17.06 17.83
CA ARG A 2 -1.04 -16.70 19.25
C ARG A 2 -1.59 -17.85 20.12
N LEU A 3 -2.55 -18.62 19.61
CA LEU A 3 -3.10 -19.79 20.32
C LEU A 3 -2.09 -20.93 20.50
N ARG A 4 -1.08 -21.04 19.63
CA ARG A 4 -0.01 -22.02 19.75
C ARG A 4 0.92 -21.65 20.90
N ILE A 5 1.34 -20.38 20.95
CA ILE A 5 2.22 -19.86 22.00
C ILE A 5 1.55 -19.97 23.39
N LEU A 6 0.24 -19.70 23.49
CA LEU A 6 -0.49 -19.85 24.75
C LEU A 6 -0.57 -21.30 25.23
N ARG A 7 -0.73 -22.27 24.30
CA ARG A 7 -0.73 -23.70 24.64
C ARG A 7 0.65 -24.22 25.03
N GLU A 8 1.71 -23.76 24.37
CA GLU A 8 3.09 -24.08 24.76
C GLU A 8 3.38 -23.53 26.17
N LEU A 9 3.00 -22.29 26.48
CA LEU A 9 3.14 -21.72 27.83
C LEU A 9 2.30 -22.45 28.90
N GLU A 10 1.09 -22.89 28.56
CA GLU A 10 0.25 -23.68 29.46
C GLU A 10 0.89 -25.04 29.77
N SER A 11 1.42 -25.73 28.74
CA SER A 11 2.16 -26.98 28.89
C SER A 11 3.41 -26.81 29.76
N ASP A 12 4.20 -25.76 29.53
CA ASP A 12 5.41 -25.47 30.30
C ASP A 12 5.08 -25.17 31.77
N LEU A 13 3.97 -24.46 32.03
CA LEU A 13 3.49 -24.17 33.37
C LEU A 13 3.04 -25.44 34.10
N GLU A 14 2.29 -26.30 33.42
CA GLU A 14 1.88 -27.60 33.97
C GLU A 14 3.08 -28.50 34.28
N GLU A 15 4.05 -28.59 33.37
CA GLU A 15 5.25 -29.41 33.57
C GLU A 15 6.10 -28.91 34.75
N LEU A 16 6.28 -27.59 34.86
CA LEU A 16 7.04 -26.98 35.95
C LEU A 16 6.32 -27.12 37.30
N SER A 17 4.99 -27.01 37.32
CA SER A 17 4.19 -27.24 38.53
C SER A 17 4.26 -28.70 39.00
N ARG A 18 4.12 -29.68 38.09
CA ARG A 18 4.24 -31.12 38.40
C ARG A 18 5.62 -31.46 38.96
N ARG A 19 6.67 -30.82 38.45
CA ARG A 19 8.03 -31.00 38.95
C ARG A 19 8.20 -30.47 40.38
N LEU A 20 7.66 -29.29 40.67
CA LEU A 20 7.70 -28.71 42.02
C LEU A 20 6.88 -29.50 43.04
N GLU A 21 5.74 -30.06 42.62
CA GLU A 21 4.95 -30.99 43.43
C GLU A 21 5.73 -32.27 43.74
N ALA A 22 6.45 -32.83 42.75
CA ALA A 22 7.30 -34.00 42.95
C ALA A 22 8.46 -33.73 43.92
N ASP A 23 8.92 -32.49 44.03
CA ASP A 23 9.92 -32.03 45.00
C ASP A 23 9.32 -31.76 46.41
N GLY A 24 8.03 -32.06 46.60
CA GLY A 24 7.35 -32.00 47.90
C GLY A 24 6.71 -30.65 48.23
N LEU A 25 6.58 -29.73 47.26
CA LEU A 25 5.78 -28.52 47.48
C LEU A 25 4.28 -28.81 47.43
N ASP A 26 3.53 -28.09 48.27
CA ASP A 26 2.09 -28.05 48.19
C ASP A 26 1.64 -27.59 46.78
N PRO A 27 0.58 -28.18 46.19
CA PRO A 27 0.14 -27.85 44.81
C PRO A 27 -0.14 -26.37 44.58
N VAL A 28 -0.65 -25.65 45.59
CA VAL A 28 -0.95 -24.23 45.47
C VAL A 28 0.33 -23.40 45.44
N GLU A 29 1.32 -23.76 46.26
CA GLU A 29 2.63 -23.08 46.30
C GLU A 29 3.48 -23.44 45.08
N ALA A 30 3.44 -24.69 44.62
CA ALA A 30 4.08 -25.15 43.39
C ALA A 30 3.58 -24.37 42.17
N ARG A 31 2.26 -24.20 42.05
CA ARG A 31 1.66 -23.40 40.97
C ARG A 31 2.03 -21.91 41.07
N ARG A 32 2.05 -21.34 42.29
CA ARG A 32 2.46 -19.94 42.49
C ARG A 32 3.91 -19.72 42.05
N ARG A 33 4.83 -20.58 42.49
CA ARG A 33 6.25 -20.50 42.10
C ARG A 33 6.48 -20.79 40.62
N ALA A 34 5.70 -21.67 40.02
CA ALA A 34 5.74 -21.90 38.59
C ALA A 34 5.35 -20.65 37.80
N ILE A 35 4.28 -19.95 38.21
CA ILE A 35 3.88 -18.67 37.61
C ILE A 35 4.98 -17.61 37.79
N GLU A 36 5.56 -17.49 38.98
CA GLU A 36 6.65 -16.53 39.24
C GLU A 36 7.93 -16.83 38.45
N ALA A 37 8.23 -18.11 38.21
CA ALA A 37 9.38 -18.53 37.41
C ALA A 37 9.14 -18.36 35.89
N LEU A 38 7.91 -18.58 35.43
CA LEU A 38 7.56 -18.56 34.00
C LEU A 38 7.16 -17.17 33.50
N VAL A 39 6.64 -16.29 34.37
CA VAL A 39 6.38 -14.88 34.05
C VAL A 39 7.70 -14.13 34.18
N PRO A 40 8.37 -13.77 33.07
CA PRO A 40 9.64 -13.08 33.16
C PRO A 40 9.42 -11.74 33.86
N ALA A 41 10.32 -11.36 34.76
CA ALA A 41 10.30 -10.05 35.39
C ALA A 41 10.06 -8.97 34.32
N GLY A 42 9.26 -7.94 34.61
CA GLY A 42 8.88 -6.92 33.60
C GLY A 42 10.07 -6.17 32.98
N THR A 43 11.28 -6.36 33.49
CA THR A 43 12.56 -5.97 32.88
C THR A 43 12.94 -6.88 31.71
N VAL A 44 12.83 -8.21 31.85
CA VAL A 44 13.14 -9.19 30.80
C VAL A 44 12.19 -9.05 29.61
N LEU A 45 10.90 -8.78 29.84
CA LEU A 45 9.96 -8.50 28.75
C LEU A 45 10.28 -7.19 28.00
N ARG A 46 10.83 -6.19 28.69
CA ARG A 46 11.29 -4.93 28.07
C ARG A 46 12.57 -5.14 27.27
N ASP A 47 13.51 -5.93 27.77
CA ASP A 47 14.75 -6.24 27.07
C ASP A 47 14.49 -7.12 25.85
N LEU A 48 13.61 -8.11 25.96
CA LEU A 48 13.17 -8.94 24.84
C LEU A 48 12.42 -8.10 23.79
N ALA A 49 11.54 -7.19 24.22
CA ALA A 49 10.89 -6.25 23.31
C ALA A 49 11.90 -5.30 22.65
N ALA A 50 12.96 -4.90 23.35
CA ALA A 50 14.03 -4.06 22.80
C ALA A 50 14.87 -4.79 21.74
N VAL A 51 15.12 -6.09 21.92
CA VAL A 51 15.82 -6.93 20.93
C VAL A 51 14.94 -7.19 19.70
N HIS A 52 13.64 -7.40 19.89
CA HIS A 52 12.71 -7.64 18.78
C HIS A 52 12.13 -6.36 18.15
N THR A 53 12.43 -5.16 18.69
CA THR A 53 12.03 -3.93 18.00
C THR A 53 12.83 -3.80 16.70
N PRO A 54 12.17 -3.79 15.53
CA PRO A 54 12.87 -3.65 14.26
C PRO A 54 13.62 -2.31 14.24
N LEU A 55 14.83 -2.31 13.66
CA LEU A 55 15.74 -1.16 13.68
C LEU A 55 15.06 0.15 13.26
N TYR A 56 14.17 0.10 12.26
CA TYR A 56 13.41 1.28 11.82
C TYR A 56 12.62 1.91 12.97
N ARG A 57 11.98 1.11 13.84
CA ARG A 57 11.17 1.57 14.98
C ARG A 57 12.05 2.17 16.08
N ARG A 58 13.30 1.72 16.18
CA ARG A 58 14.28 2.28 17.11
C ARG A 58 14.71 3.68 16.67
N PHE A 59 14.97 3.88 15.39
CA PHE A 59 15.29 5.19 14.82
C PHE A 59 14.11 6.15 14.79
N THR A 60 12.89 5.66 14.57
CA THR A 60 11.69 6.50 14.49
C THR A 60 11.00 6.73 15.84
N SER A 61 11.47 6.11 16.92
CA SER A 61 10.89 6.22 18.27
C SER A 61 10.77 7.65 18.82
N HIS A 62 11.60 8.57 18.31
CA HIS A 62 11.61 9.98 18.71
C HIS A 62 10.64 10.83 17.89
N ILE A 63 10.09 10.29 16.81
CA ILE A 63 9.15 10.96 15.90
C ILE A 63 7.74 10.54 16.32
N SER A 64 6.83 11.50 16.47
CA SER A 64 5.44 11.16 16.77
C SER A 64 4.84 10.29 15.66
N ASP A 65 4.03 9.30 16.01
CA ASP A 65 3.38 8.39 15.04
C ASP A 65 2.67 9.13 13.91
N THR A 66 2.08 10.30 14.21
CA THR A 66 1.43 11.17 13.23
C THR A 66 2.43 11.73 12.20
N ARG A 67 3.60 12.20 12.65
CA ARG A 67 4.66 12.71 11.76
C ARG A 67 5.28 11.59 10.95
N LEU A 68 5.51 10.43 11.57
CA LEU A 68 6.06 9.27 10.87
C LEU A 68 5.15 8.84 9.73
N ARG A 69 3.84 8.70 9.97
CA ARG A 69 2.86 8.38 8.91
C ARG A 69 2.82 9.44 7.81
N ALA A 70 2.98 10.72 8.16
CA ALA A 70 3.07 11.79 7.16
C ALA A 70 4.32 11.66 6.29
N ILE A 71 5.48 11.36 6.91
CA ILE A 71 6.75 11.14 6.21
C ILE A 71 6.66 9.90 5.31
N GLU A 72 6.15 8.78 5.81
CA GLU A 72 5.94 7.55 5.02
C GLU A 72 5.07 7.81 3.79
N ARG A 73 3.95 8.53 3.99
CA ARG A 73 3.04 8.91 2.91
C ARG A 73 3.69 9.84 1.89
N SER A 74 4.48 10.82 2.35
CA SER A 74 5.22 11.71 1.44
C SER A 74 6.32 10.97 0.69
N ALA A 75 7.03 10.06 1.35
CA ALA A 75 8.07 9.26 0.73
C ALA A 75 7.46 8.37 -0.35
N LEU A 76 6.35 7.69 -0.06
CA LEU A 76 5.60 6.89 -1.03
C LEU A 76 5.17 7.73 -2.24
N ALA A 77 4.61 8.92 -2.02
CA ALA A 77 4.22 9.82 -3.10
C ALA A 77 5.41 10.30 -3.95
N VAL A 78 6.52 10.67 -3.32
CA VAL A 78 7.74 11.11 -4.02
C VAL A 78 8.34 9.97 -4.83
N THR A 79 8.47 8.78 -4.25
CA THR A 79 8.99 7.60 -4.95
C THR A 79 8.09 7.20 -6.11
N ALA A 80 6.76 7.18 -5.92
CA ALA A 80 5.83 6.90 -7.00
C ALA A 80 5.91 7.95 -8.12
N CYS A 81 6.00 9.24 -7.78
CA CYS A 81 6.19 10.31 -8.75
C CYS A 81 7.50 10.13 -9.53
N ALA A 82 8.60 9.82 -8.85
CA ALA A 82 9.89 9.58 -9.49
C ALA A 82 9.85 8.41 -10.48
N VAL A 83 9.18 7.30 -10.12
CA VAL A 83 8.97 6.15 -11.00
C VAL A 83 8.16 6.56 -12.23
N VAL A 84 7.04 7.26 -12.04
CA VAL A 84 6.18 7.74 -13.14
C VAL A 84 6.96 8.64 -14.10
N VAL A 85 7.73 9.59 -13.58
CA VAL A 85 8.55 10.50 -14.39
C VAL A 85 9.64 9.73 -15.15
N ALA A 86 10.36 8.84 -14.48
CA ALA A 86 11.42 8.06 -15.11
C ALA A 86 10.87 7.18 -16.25
N GLU A 87 9.76 6.49 -16.03
CA GLU A 87 9.13 5.65 -17.04
C GLU A 87 8.57 6.48 -18.21
N THR A 88 7.96 7.64 -17.93
CA THR A 88 7.52 8.59 -18.96
C THR A 88 8.69 9.05 -19.85
N LEU A 89 9.83 9.38 -19.24
CA LEU A 89 11.03 9.81 -19.97
C LEU A 89 11.61 8.69 -20.85
N VAL A 90 11.54 7.43 -20.39
CA VAL A 90 11.93 6.26 -21.19
C VAL A 90 10.98 6.08 -22.37
N LEU A 91 9.66 6.17 -22.14
CA LEU A 91 8.63 6.00 -23.17
C LEU A 91 8.71 7.06 -24.27
N ILE A 92 9.04 8.31 -23.95
CA ILE A 92 9.22 9.39 -24.95
C ILE A 92 10.32 9.06 -25.97
N ARG A 93 11.30 8.22 -25.62
CA ARG A 93 12.38 7.81 -26.53
C ARG A 93 11.99 6.69 -27.48
N VAL A 94 10.89 5.99 -27.21
CA VAL A 94 10.40 4.89 -28.04
C VAL A 94 9.45 5.47 -29.09
N ASP A 95 9.62 5.09 -30.36
CA ASP A 95 8.68 5.44 -31.42
C ASP A 95 7.39 4.62 -31.28
N LEU A 96 6.58 4.99 -30.28
CA LEU A 96 5.32 4.32 -29.94
C LEU A 96 4.30 4.41 -31.07
N LEU A 97 4.40 5.43 -31.93
CA LEU A 97 3.47 5.66 -33.03
C LEU A 97 3.78 4.75 -34.21
N GLY A 98 5.07 4.52 -34.50
CA GLY A 98 5.52 3.65 -35.58
C GLY A 98 5.15 2.16 -35.43
N GLN A 99 4.92 1.68 -34.20
CA GLN A 99 4.62 0.25 -33.91
C GLN A 99 3.38 0.08 -33.02
N SER A 100 2.40 0.96 -33.19
CA SER A 100 1.24 1.03 -32.30
C SER A 100 0.32 -0.18 -32.43
N SER A 101 0.20 -0.96 -31.35
CA SER A 101 -0.89 -1.93 -31.18
C SER A 101 -2.23 -1.19 -31.31
N PRO A 102 -3.27 -1.78 -31.94
CA PRO A 102 -4.58 -1.16 -32.04
C PRO A 102 -5.21 -0.84 -30.68
N PHE A 103 -4.79 -1.52 -29.61
CA PHE A 103 -5.25 -1.28 -28.25
C PHE A 103 -4.61 -0.06 -27.58
N LEU A 104 -3.54 0.50 -28.16
CA LEU A 104 -2.92 1.72 -27.66
C LEU A 104 -3.88 2.91 -27.72
N TRP A 105 -4.68 3.03 -28.79
CA TRP A 105 -5.63 4.12 -28.96
C TRP A 105 -6.69 4.18 -27.85
N PRO A 106 -7.40 3.09 -27.52
CA PRO A 106 -8.26 3.02 -26.34
C PRO A 106 -7.57 3.41 -25.03
N VAL A 107 -6.34 2.91 -24.81
CA VAL A 107 -5.56 3.25 -23.61
C VAL A 107 -5.29 4.76 -23.54
N LEU A 108 -4.86 5.38 -24.65
CA LEU A 108 -4.63 6.82 -24.74
C LEU A 108 -5.92 7.63 -24.54
N ALA A 109 -7.04 7.21 -25.14
CA ALA A 109 -8.34 7.86 -24.97
C ALA A 109 -8.79 7.84 -23.50
N LEU A 110 -8.69 6.68 -22.83
CA LEU A 110 -9.00 6.54 -21.41
C LEU A 110 -8.03 7.35 -20.53
N SER A 111 -6.77 7.46 -20.94
CA SER A 111 -5.77 8.28 -20.25
C SER A 111 -6.10 9.76 -20.34
N GLY A 112 -6.54 10.25 -21.51
CA GLY A 112 -7.07 11.61 -21.67
C GLY A 112 -8.31 11.87 -20.81
N LEU A 113 -9.24 10.92 -20.77
CA LEU A 113 -10.41 10.98 -19.88
C LEU A 113 -9.99 11.05 -18.40
N LEU A 114 -9.02 10.23 -17.99
CA LEU A 114 -8.48 10.26 -16.63
C LEU A 114 -7.94 11.64 -16.27
N VAL A 115 -7.12 12.24 -17.15
CA VAL A 115 -6.58 13.58 -16.95
C VAL A 115 -7.71 14.60 -16.78
N ALA A 116 -8.74 14.55 -17.62
CA ALA A 116 -9.90 15.43 -17.51
C ALA A 116 -10.63 15.27 -16.17
N VAL A 117 -10.83 14.03 -15.70
CA VAL A 117 -11.45 13.72 -14.40
C VAL A 117 -10.60 14.26 -13.25
N VAL A 118 -9.28 14.03 -13.28
CA VAL A 118 -8.35 14.52 -12.24
C VAL A 118 -8.36 16.06 -12.18
N LEU A 119 -8.25 16.74 -13.33
CA LEU A 119 -8.27 18.20 -13.40
C LEU A 119 -9.60 18.78 -12.93
N THR A 120 -10.72 18.19 -13.35
CA THR A 120 -12.06 18.64 -12.93
C THR A 120 -12.23 18.46 -11.41
N THR A 121 -11.77 17.34 -10.86
CA THR A 121 -11.85 17.07 -9.42
C THR A 121 -10.94 18.02 -8.64
N ALA A 122 -9.72 18.24 -9.10
CA ALA A 122 -8.79 19.20 -8.50
C ALA A 122 -9.34 20.63 -8.53
N PHE A 123 -9.92 21.05 -9.66
CA PHE A 123 -10.57 22.34 -9.83
C PHE A 123 -11.75 22.52 -8.87
N GLN A 124 -12.62 21.51 -8.77
CA GLN A 124 -13.75 21.52 -7.83
C GLN A 124 -13.29 21.67 -6.38
N ILE A 125 -12.24 20.95 -5.98
CA ILE A 125 -11.67 21.02 -4.63
C ILE A 125 -11.05 22.40 -4.37
N TRP A 126 -10.33 22.96 -5.35
CA TRP A 126 -9.55 24.18 -5.15
C TRP A 126 -10.38 25.46 -5.21
N ILE A 127 -11.29 25.56 -6.19
CA ILE A 127 -12.01 26.81 -6.46
C ILE A 127 -13.35 26.86 -5.75
N LYS A 128 -14.11 25.77 -5.74
CA LYS A 128 -15.45 25.82 -5.19
C LYS A 128 -15.46 25.88 -3.67
N ALA A 129 -14.47 25.32 -2.97
CA ALA A 129 -14.34 25.29 -1.50
C ALA A 129 -15.65 24.92 -0.73
N ASP A 130 -16.66 24.43 -1.44
CA ASP A 130 -17.96 24.10 -0.90
C ASP A 130 -17.77 22.85 -0.06
N PRO A 131 -18.27 22.84 1.19
CA PRO A 131 -18.14 21.67 2.05
C PRO A 131 -18.94 20.55 1.37
N PRO A 132 -18.29 19.51 0.81
CA PRO A 132 -19.07 18.37 0.40
C PRO A 132 -19.64 17.77 1.68
N GLU A 133 -20.92 17.41 1.61
CA GLU A 133 -21.53 16.45 2.52
C GLU A 133 -20.56 15.31 2.88
N PRO A 134 -20.72 14.64 4.04
CA PRO A 134 -19.77 13.65 4.56
C PRO A 134 -19.42 12.46 3.63
N ARG A 135 -20.10 12.31 2.48
CA ARG A 135 -19.70 11.38 1.41
C ARG A 135 -18.61 12.01 0.56
N ARG A 136 -17.35 11.58 0.74
CA ARG A 136 -16.17 11.87 -0.11
C ARG A 136 -16.52 11.82 -1.63
N PRO A 137 -16.96 12.92 -2.27
CA PRO A 137 -17.55 12.82 -3.59
C PRO A 137 -16.47 13.11 -4.63
N GLY A 138 -16.36 12.27 -5.67
CA GLY A 138 -15.56 12.58 -6.85
C GLY A 138 -14.18 11.94 -6.95
N LEU A 139 -13.69 11.23 -5.93
CA LEU A 139 -12.40 10.54 -6.04
C LEU A 139 -12.50 9.13 -6.66
N THR A 140 -13.62 8.42 -6.45
CA THR A 140 -13.83 7.07 -7.00
C THR A 140 -13.69 6.98 -8.53
N PRO A 141 -14.20 7.95 -9.32
CA PRO A 141 -14.01 7.95 -10.78
C PRO A 141 -12.55 7.87 -11.23
N ILE A 142 -11.61 8.49 -10.50
CA ILE A 142 -10.18 8.44 -10.84
C ILE A 142 -9.66 6.99 -10.80
N LEU A 143 -10.02 6.25 -9.73
CA LEU A 143 -9.63 4.84 -9.59
C LEU A 143 -10.33 3.95 -10.60
N LEU A 144 -11.62 4.19 -10.89
CA LEU A 144 -12.36 3.40 -11.87
C LEU A 144 -11.79 3.56 -13.28
N VAL A 145 -11.48 4.80 -13.70
CA VAL A 145 -10.88 5.05 -15.01
C VAL A 145 -9.46 4.47 -15.05
N GLY A 146 -8.66 4.63 -14.00
CA GLY A 146 -7.33 3.99 -13.91
C GLY A 146 -7.38 2.46 -14.00
N ALA A 147 -8.33 1.82 -13.32
CA ALA A 147 -8.56 0.38 -13.41
C ALA A 147 -9.01 -0.05 -14.81
N ALA A 148 -9.88 0.73 -15.46
CA ALA A 148 -10.31 0.47 -16.82
C ALA A 148 -9.14 0.55 -17.82
N VAL A 149 -8.23 1.52 -17.67
CA VAL A 149 -6.99 1.60 -18.46
C VAL A 149 -6.17 0.32 -18.32
N LEU A 150 -5.98 -0.16 -17.09
CA LEU A 150 -5.21 -1.38 -16.83
C LEU A 150 -5.86 -2.62 -17.46
N VAL A 151 -7.18 -2.77 -17.32
CA VAL A 151 -7.93 -3.89 -17.91
C VAL A 151 -7.83 -3.87 -19.43
N VAL A 152 -7.95 -2.70 -20.08
CA VAL A 152 -7.81 -2.56 -21.53
C VAL A 152 -6.38 -2.86 -21.98
N GLY A 153 -5.36 -2.40 -21.25
CA GLY A 153 -3.95 -2.69 -21.54
C GLY A 153 -3.62 -4.18 -21.43
N ILE A 154 -4.02 -4.83 -20.34
CA ILE A 154 -3.83 -6.28 -20.14
C ILE A 154 -4.60 -7.08 -21.19
N GLY A 155 -5.86 -6.73 -21.46
CA GLY A 155 -6.68 -7.38 -22.46
C GLY A 155 -6.08 -7.26 -23.86
N GLY A 156 -5.59 -6.07 -24.23
CA GLY A 156 -4.91 -5.84 -25.50
C GLY A 156 -3.63 -6.66 -25.64
N ALA A 157 -2.80 -6.68 -24.60
CA ALA A 157 -1.57 -7.49 -24.57
C ALA A 157 -1.86 -8.98 -24.74
N PHE A 158 -2.92 -9.50 -24.10
CA PHE A 158 -3.32 -10.90 -24.24
C PHE A 158 -3.80 -11.22 -25.67
N VAL A 159 -4.58 -10.34 -26.28
CA VAL A 159 -5.02 -10.50 -27.68
C VAL A 159 -3.83 -10.47 -28.64
N ASP A 160 -2.88 -9.55 -28.45
CA ASP A 160 -1.69 -9.46 -29.28
C ASP A 160 -0.77 -10.69 -29.11
N PHE A 161 -0.70 -11.25 -27.90
CA PHE A 161 0.00 -12.52 -27.64
C PHE A 161 -0.63 -13.70 -28.38
N ILE A 162 -1.97 -13.82 -28.37
CA ILE A 162 -2.68 -14.87 -29.13
C ILE A 162 -2.44 -14.71 -30.64
N ARG A 163 -2.48 -13.47 -31.15
CA ARG A 163 -2.20 -13.18 -32.56
C ARG A 163 -0.78 -13.58 -32.95
N LEU A 164 0.20 -13.31 -32.08
CA LEU A 164 1.58 -13.73 -32.29
C LEU A 164 1.69 -15.26 -32.33
N ALA A 165 1.05 -15.96 -31.38
CA ALA A 165 1.05 -17.42 -31.35
C ALA A 165 0.45 -18.02 -32.64
N ALA A 166 -0.70 -17.50 -33.09
CA ALA A 166 -1.33 -17.93 -34.34
C ALA A 166 -0.44 -17.65 -35.57
N ALA A 167 0.25 -16.51 -35.61
CA ALA A 167 1.16 -16.18 -36.70
C ALA A 167 2.35 -17.17 -36.78
N LEU A 168 2.89 -17.56 -35.62
CA LEU A 168 3.99 -18.53 -35.52
C LEU A 168 3.59 -19.93 -35.98
N GLU A 169 2.34 -20.35 -35.78
CA GLU A 169 1.84 -21.63 -36.28
C GLU A 169 1.74 -21.66 -37.81
N THR A 170 1.42 -20.51 -38.43
CA THR A 170 1.21 -20.42 -39.88
C THR A 170 2.49 -20.20 -40.69
N MET A 171 3.58 -19.73 -40.08
CA MET A 171 4.84 -19.43 -40.76
C MET A 171 5.99 -20.30 -40.19
N PRO A 172 6.41 -21.37 -40.91
CA PRO A 172 7.43 -22.30 -40.40
C PRO A 172 8.85 -21.70 -40.30
N ASP A 173 9.13 -20.56 -40.95
CA ASP A 173 10.37 -19.80 -40.79
C ASP A 173 10.07 -18.41 -40.20
N PRO A 174 10.07 -18.25 -38.87
CA PRO A 174 9.87 -16.96 -38.27
C PRO A 174 11.13 -16.11 -38.48
N THR A 175 11.02 -15.08 -39.31
CA THR A 175 12.01 -13.99 -39.33
C THR A 175 12.08 -13.38 -37.92
N GLY A 176 13.18 -13.60 -37.20
CA GLY A 176 13.34 -13.20 -35.79
C GLY A 176 13.08 -11.71 -35.49
N GLN A 177 13.13 -10.85 -36.50
CA GLN A 177 12.75 -9.43 -36.38
C GLN A 177 11.27 -9.22 -36.05
N LEU A 178 10.36 -10.03 -36.60
CA LEU A 178 8.91 -9.88 -36.43
C LEU A 178 8.44 -10.25 -35.01
N GLN A 179 9.15 -11.18 -34.37
CA GLN A 179 8.92 -11.55 -32.98
C GLN A 179 9.34 -10.43 -32.02
N LEU A 180 10.51 -9.83 -32.28
CA LEU A 180 11.07 -8.80 -31.40
C LEU A 180 10.23 -7.52 -31.41
N THR A 181 9.75 -7.08 -32.57
CA THR A 181 8.88 -5.89 -32.69
C THR A 181 7.54 -6.08 -32.00
N THR A 182 6.92 -7.26 -32.17
CA THR A 182 5.65 -7.59 -31.50
C THR A 182 5.82 -7.62 -29.98
N PHE A 183 6.91 -8.20 -29.49
CA PHE A 183 7.21 -8.23 -28.06
C PHE A 183 7.44 -6.84 -27.47
N VAL A 184 8.15 -5.96 -28.21
CA VAL A 184 8.35 -4.56 -27.83
C VAL A 184 7.00 -3.83 -27.77
N SER A 185 6.10 -4.03 -28.75
CA SER A 185 4.77 -3.41 -28.76
C SER A 185 3.90 -3.86 -27.58
N ILE A 186 3.88 -5.17 -27.26
CA ILE A 186 3.16 -5.71 -26.09
C ILE A 186 3.72 -5.13 -24.79
N SER A 187 5.04 -5.09 -24.65
CA SER A 187 5.72 -4.53 -23.47
C SER A 187 5.42 -3.05 -23.31
N ALA A 188 5.45 -2.28 -24.41
CA ALA A 188 5.13 -0.86 -24.41
C ALA A 188 3.68 -0.60 -24.01
N LEU A 189 2.72 -1.37 -24.54
CA LEU A 189 1.30 -1.26 -24.16
C LEU A 189 1.10 -1.51 -22.66
N LEU A 190 1.72 -2.55 -22.12
CA LEU A 190 1.65 -2.87 -20.69
C LEU A 190 2.28 -1.77 -19.84
N SER A 191 3.48 -1.30 -20.19
CA SER A 191 4.15 -0.19 -19.50
C SER A 191 3.30 1.08 -19.49
N VAL A 192 2.77 1.50 -20.64
CA VAL A 192 1.88 2.68 -20.72
C VAL A 192 0.64 2.49 -19.85
N SER A 193 -0.01 1.32 -19.90
CA SER A 193 -1.22 1.07 -19.10
C SER A 193 -0.94 1.06 -17.59
N LEU A 194 0.20 0.49 -17.18
CA LEU A 194 0.64 0.44 -15.78
C LEU A 194 0.99 1.84 -15.28
N LEU A 195 1.74 2.60 -16.08
CA LEU A 195 2.13 3.98 -15.79
C LEU A 195 0.90 4.87 -15.55
N VAL A 196 -0.10 4.77 -16.43
CA VAL A 196 -1.34 5.56 -16.32
C VAL A 196 -2.14 5.12 -15.10
N ALA A 197 -2.24 3.83 -14.81
CA ALA A 197 -2.93 3.31 -13.62
C ALA A 197 -2.23 3.75 -12.32
N LEU A 198 -0.90 3.75 -12.28
CA LEU A 198 -0.10 4.29 -11.18
C LEU A 198 -0.32 5.81 -11.03
N GLY A 199 -0.33 6.55 -12.14
CA GLY A 199 -0.65 7.98 -12.15
C GLY A 199 -2.05 8.28 -11.60
N ALA A 200 -3.04 7.43 -11.92
CA ALA A 200 -4.39 7.52 -11.37
C ALA A 200 -4.38 7.32 -9.84
N GLY A 201 -3.72 6.25 -9.36
CA GLY A 201 -3.59 5.94 -7.94
C GLY A 201 -2.86 7.04 -7.16
N LEU A 202 -1.78 7.60 -7.72
CA LEU A 202 -1.03 8.71 -7.15
C LEU A 202 -1.88 9.98 -7.07
N SER A 203 -2.58 10.32 -8.14
CA SER A 203 -3.48 11.49 -8.19
C SER A 203 -4.59 11.37 -7.14
N TRP A 204 -5.23 10.20 -7.06
CA TRP A 204 -6.22 9.90 -6.04
C TRP A 204 -5.66 10.04 -4.62
N PHE A 205 -4.45 9.53 -4.39
CA PHE A 205 -3.79 9.58 -3.09
C PHE A 205 -3.47 11.02 -2.68
N LEU A 206 -2.88 11.82 -3.57
CA LEU A 206 -2.53 13.21 -3.32
C LEU A 206 -3.76 14.06 -2.99
N LEU A 207 -4.83 13.94 -3.79
CA LEU A 207 -6.09 14.64 -3.53
C LEU A 207 -6.73 14.20 -2.21
N SER A 208 -6.67 12.90 -1.89
CA SER A 208 -7.16 12.36 -0.61
C SER A 208 -6.39 12.92 0.58
N GLN A 209 -5.05 12.99 0.50
CA GLN A 209 -4.21 13.59 1.54
C GLN A 209 -4.53 15.07 1.71
N TRP A 210 -4.62 15.81 0.60
CA TRP A 210 -4.95 17.24 0.61
C TRP A 210 -6.27 17.53 1.32
N LEU A 211 -7.33 16.79 0.97
CA LEU A 211 -8.64 16.90 1.62
C LEU A 211 -8.55 16.61 3.13
N SER A 212 -7.80 15.58 3.52
CA SER A 212 -7.62 15.26 4.94
C SER A 212 -6.88 16.35 5.73
N PHE A 213 -5.90 16.99 5.09
CA PHE A 213 -5.14 18.09 5.69
C PHE A 213 -6.01 19.32 5.89
N HIS A 214 -6.78 19.73 4.86
CA HIS A 214 -7.69 20.87 4.95
C HIS A 214 -8.82 20.64 5.95
N ALA A 215 -9.39 19.44 6.00
CA ALA A 215 -10.40 19.10 7.00
C ALA A 215 -9.85 19.22 8.44
N GLY A 216 -8.61 18.79 8.67
CA GLY A 216 -7.93 18.93 9.96
C GLY A 216 -7.68 20.39 10.34
N ALA A 217 -7.16 21.20 9.42
CA ALA A 217 -6.92 22.62 9.66
C ALA A 217 -8.22 23.39 9.97
N ARG A 218 -9.32 23.08 9.24
CA ARG A 218 -10.62 23.71 9.47
C ARG A 218 -11.22 23.35 10.82
N ALA A 219 -11.12 22.07 11.23
CA ALA A 219 -11.59 21.64 12.55
C ALA A 219 -10.87 22.37 13.69
N GLN A 220 -9.56 22.59 13.55
CA GLN A 220 -8.77 23.36 14.52
C GLN A 220 -9.21 24.84 14.59
N LEU A 221 -9.45 25.48 13.44
CA LEU A 221 -9.90 26.88 13.39
C LEU A 221 -11.30 27.08 13.98
N LEU A 222 -12.19 26.09 13.83
CA LEU A 222 -13.55 26.15 14.36
C LEU A 222 -13.64 25.79 15.85
N GLY A 223 -12.52 25.46 16.50
CA GLY A 223 -12.51 25.05 17.91
C GLY A 223 -13.31 23.78 18.18
N VAL A 224 -13.67 23.01 17.15
CA VAL A 224 -14.36 21.72 17.31
C VAL A 224 -13.32 20.78 17.92
N PRO A 225 -13.51 20.32 19.17
CA PRO A 225 -12.55 19.45 19.81
C PRO A 225 -12.39 18.22 18.92
N SER A 226 -11.18 18.06 18.37
CA SER A 226 -10.85 16.85 17.64
C SER A 226 -11.13 15.69 18.59
N HIS A 227 -12.00 14.76 18.19
CA HIS A 227 -12.20 13.49 18.89
C HIS A 227 -10.90 12.68 18.83
N HIS A 228 -9.88 13.14 19.53
CA HIS A 228 -8.84 12.26 20.02
C HIS A 228 -9.48 11.49 21.16
N PRO A 229 -9.63 10.16 21.04
CA PRO A 229 -10.06 9.36 22.17
C PRO A 229 -9.11 9.71 23.33
N PRO A 230 -9.66 10.00 24.53
CA PRO A 230 -8.85 10.43 25.66
C PRO A 230 -7.71 9.43 25.81
N ARG A 231 -6.48 9.91 25.62
CA ARG A 231 -5.27 9.12 25.80
C ARG A 231 -5.36 8.61 27.23
N LYS A 232 -5.69 7.32 27.40
CA LYS A 232 -5.75 6.68 28.71
C LYS A 232 -4.41 6.97 29.37
N ARG A 233 -4.37 7.96 30.27
CA ARG A 233 -3.24 8.16 31.15
C ARG A 233 -3.18 6.87 31.94
N SER A 234 -2.19 6.03 31.64
CA SER A 234 -1.83 4.93 32.52
C SER A 234 -1.53 5.59 33.86
N VAL A 235 -2.49 5.52 34.78
CA VAL A 235 -2.26 5.82 36.18
C VAL A 235 -1.27 4.74 36.62
N ALA A 236 -0.01 5.13 36.78
CA ALA A 236 0.99 4.26 37.37
C ALA A 236 0.60 4.03 38.84
N PRO A 237 0.65 2.79 39.34
CA PRO A 237 0.55 2.50 40.77
C PRO A 237 1.77 3.00 41.54
#